data_AF-A0A838MX23-F1
#
_entry.id   AF-A0A838MX23-F1
#
_cell.length_a   1.000
_cell.length_b   1.000
_cell.length_c   1.000
_cell.angle_alpha   90.00
_cell.angle_beta   90.00
_cell.angle_gamma   90.00
#
_symmetry.space_group_name_H-M   'P 1'
#
loop_
_entity.id
_entity.type
_entity.pdbx_description
1 polymer ?
#
loop_
_entity_poly.entity_id
_entity_poly.type
_entity_poly.pdbx_seq_one_letter_code
_entity_poly.pdbx_strand_id
1 'polypeptide(L)'
;MNKENTLFALVGLGFGLFLGFAFVVWANQRAATPRVDAAAVEGTDGADGESSITGAEGPQFDSQIEAAVKAAREQPDDFNAQMQAASLSYEASRYDDVLEFLLRANELQPDNVETVVALGNANYDAGRYEAAEKWYTAALTKRPNDVNVRTDLGLTFLLRAPSDPARAIAEFRRSLERDPNHVPTLQNLVVALTRKGDKAEARATLSKLEKLNPENPALPQLRAGLDAEASADTTKSGS
;
A
#
# COMPACT_ATOMS: atom_id res chain seq x y z
N MET A 1 -4.65 9.11 27.31
CA MET A 1 -4.47 8.63 25.92
C MET A 1 -4.35 7.11 25.99
N ASN A 2 -5.32 6.38 25.45
CA ASN A 2 -5.33 4.91 25.53
C ASN A 2 -4.27 4.32 24.59
N LYS A 3 -3.63 3.22 24.98
CA LYS A 3 -2.53 2.56 24.22
C LYS A 3 -2.93 2.23 22.77
N GLU A 4 -4.21 2.01 22.52
CA GLU A 4 -4.77 1.72 21.19
C GLU A 4 -4.75 2.94 20.25
N ASN A 5 -4.98 4.15 20.77
CA ASN A 5 -5.05 5.37 19.94
C ASN A 5 -3.65 5.87 19.52
N THR A 6 -2.62 5.57 20.31
CA THR A 6 -1.22 5.84 19.91
C THR A 6 -0.73 4.79 18.90
N LEU A 7 -1.22 3.55 18.99
CA LEU A 7 -0.90 2.46 18.08
C LEU A 7 -1.52 2.64 16.68
N PHE A 8 -2.73 3.21 16.60
CA PHE A 8 -3.32 3.64 15.32
C PHE A 8 -2.52 4.75 14.64
N ALA A 9 -1.88 5.66 15.40
CA ALA A 9 -0.99 6.68 14.81
C ALA A 9 0.33 6.10 14.28
N LEU A 10 0.83 4.99 14.87
CA LEU A 10 2.04 4.30 14.42
C LEU A 10 1.85 3.52 13.11
N VAL A 11 0.65 2.99 12.89
CA VAL A 11 0.24 2.35 11.61
C VAL A 11 -0.27 3.40 10.61
N GLY A 12 -0.91 4.46 11.13
CA GLY A 12 -1.47 5.60 10.39
C GLY A 12 -0.44 6.40 9.59
N LEU A 13 0.80 6.50 10.05
CA LEU A 13 1.87 7.17 9.29
C LEU A 13 2.36 6.35 8.07
N GLY A 14 1.94 5.08 7.96
CA GLY A 14 2.08 4.25 6.76
C GLY A 14 0.98 4.48 5.72
N PHE A 15 -0.18 5.06 6.09
CA PHE A 15 -1.24 5.38 5.11
C PHE A 15 -0.77 6.41 4.07
N GLY A 16 0.19 7.27 4.42
CA GLY A 16 0.76 8.27 3.52
C GLY A 16 1.75 7.73 2.47
N LEU A 17 2.15 6.45 2.54
CA LEU A 17 3.16 5.86 1.64
C LEU A 17 2.58 4.87 0.63
N PHE A 18 1.30 4.52 0.73
CA PHE A 18 0.63 3.63 -0.24
C PHE A 18 -0.04 4.36 -1.42
N LEU A 19 -0.21 5.68 -1.34
CA LEU A 19 -0.70 6.49 -2.46
C LEU A 19 0.27 6.50 -3.68
N GLY A 20 1.52 6.04 -3.52
CA GLY A 20 2.53 6.07 -4.58
C GLY A 20 2.54 4.88 -5.54
N PHE A 21 2.05 3.69 -5.13
CA PHE A 21 2.28 2.49 -5.95
C PHE A 21 1.32 2.39 -7.15
N ALA A 22 0.09 2.90 -7.02
CA ALA A 22 -0.85 2.99 -8.15
C ALA A 22 -0.39 3.99 -9.23
N PHE A 23 0.27 5.08 -8.84
CA PHE A 23 0.74 6.11 -9.77
C PHE A 23 1.93 5.65 -10.63
N VAL A 24 2.87 4.88 -10.07
CA VAL A 24 4.08 4.44 -10.79
C VAL A 24 3.75 3.46 -11.92
N VAL A 25 2.72 2.63 -11.76
CA VAL A 25 2.28 1.70 -12.82
C VAL A 25 1.53 2.44 -13.94
N TRP A 26 0.79 3.50 -13.62
CA TRP A 26 0.06 4.32 -14.60
C TRP A 26 0.97 5.29 -15.38
N ALA A 27 1.94 5.94 -14.72
CA ALA A 27 2.86 6.88 -15.35
C ALA A 27 3.79 6.23 -16.38
N ASN A 28 4.09 4.93 -16.23
CA ASN A 28 4.98 4.20 -17.16
C ASN A 28 4.29 3.83 -18.49
N GLN A 29 2.97 3.89 -18.59
CA GLN A 29 2.21 3.58 -19.83
C GLN A 29 1.94 4.82 -20.71
N ARG A 30 2.15 6.05 -20.20
CA ARG A 30 2.03 7.28 -21.00
C ARG A 30 3.25 7.58 -21.89
N ALA A 31 4.34 6.83 -21.75
CA ALA A 31 5.56 7.00 -22.55
C ALA A 31 5.50 6.34 -23.94
N ALA A 32 4.37 5.73 -24.34
CA ALA A 32 4.28 4.92 -25.56
C ALA A 32 3.12 5.31 -26.51
N THR A 33 2.79 6.60 -26.63
CA THR A 33 2.01 7.05 -27.80
C THR A 33 2.94 7.29 -28.99
N PRO A 34 2.68 6.68 -30.16
CA PRO A 34 3.38 7.04 -31.39
C PRO A 34 3.06 8.49 -31.73
N ARG A 35 4.10 9.31 -31.98
CA ARG A 35 3.95 10.65 -32.56
C ARG A 35 3.22 10.49 -33.90
N VAL A 36 1.99 10.99 -33.96
CA VAL A 36 1.33 11.28 -35.23
C VAL A 36 1.82 12.67 -35.63
N ASP A 37 2.53 12.74 -36.76
CA ASP A 37 3.03 13.98 -37.33
C ASP A 37 1.83 14.88 -37.70
N ALA A 38 1.72 16.04 -37.05
CA ALA A 38 0.84 17.11 -37.47
C ALA A 38 1.62 18.43 -37.45
N ALA A 39 1.79 18.96 -38.66
CA ALA A 39 2.47 20.19 -38.97
C ALA A 39 1.77 21.44 -38.38
N ALA A 40 2.62 22.41 -38.03
CA ALA A 40 2.42 23.87 -38.10
C ALA A 40 1.15 24.49 -37.47
N VAL A 41 1.32 25.12 -36.30
CA VAL A 41 0.85 26.49 -36.01
C VAL A 41 1.85 27.17 -35.06
N GLU A 42 2.35 28.34 -35.47
CA GLU A 42 3.20 29.26 -34.71
C GLU A 42 2.42 30.12 -33.69
N GLY A 43 3.11 30.54 -32.63
CA GLY A 43 2.72 31.64 -31.72
C GLY A 43 1.83 31.21 -30.55
N THR A 44 2.02 31.61 -29.30
CA THR A 44 2.68 32.80 -28.73
C THR A 44 3.03 32.54 -27.26
N ASP A 45 3.95 33.37 -26.76
CA ASP A 45 4.39 33.59 -25.38
C ASP A 45 3.38 33.34 -24.25
N GLY A 46 3.90 32.93 -23.08
CA GLY A 46 3.27 33.30 -21.82
C GLY A 46 3.53 32.38 -20.62
N ALA A 47 4.43 32.84 -19.75
CA ALA A 47 4.36 32.75 -18.28
C ALA A 47 4.42 31.35 -17.62
N ASP A 48 5.59 31.08 -17.06
CA ASP A 48 5.82 30.66 -15.68
C ASP A 48 4.53 30.53 -14.83
N GLY A 49 4.07 29.28 -14.70
CA GLY A 49 3.06 28.87 -13.76
C GLY A 49 3.55 27.62 -13.06
N GLU A 50 4.15 27.79 -11.88
CA GLU A 50 4.31 26.72 -10.90
C GLU A 50 2.94 26.07 -10.67
N SER A 51 2.72 24.91 -11.30
CA SER A 51 1.54 24.10 -11.05
C SER A 51 1.78 23.35 -9.76
N SER A 52 1.43 23.99 -8.65
CA SER A 52 1.34 23.38 -7.34
C SER A 52 0.31 22.25 -7.40
N ILE A 53 0.80 21.02 -7.32
CA ILE A 53 0.03 19.78 -7.19
C ILE A 53 -0.56 19.73 -5.77
N THR A 54 -1.55 20.58 -5.50
CA THR A 54 -2.35 20.58 -4.28
C THR A 54 -3.80 20.89 -4.65
N GLY A 55 -4.52 19.91 -5.22
CA GLY A 55 -5.88 20.15 -5.72
C GLY A 55 -6.70 18.92 -6.10
N ALA A 56 -6.43 17.75 -5.52
CA ALA A 56 -7.17 16.52 -5.82
C ALA A 56 -8.47 16.36 -4.99
N GLU A 57 -8.88 17.36 -4.21
CA GLU A 57 -10.09 17.29 -3.35
C GLU A 57 -11.08 18.41 -3.70
N GLY A 58 -11.56 18.43 -4.95
CA GLY A 58 -12.53 19.42 -5.42
C GLY A 58 -13.64 18.82 -6.29
N PRO A 59 -14.69 19.60 -6.63
CA PRO A 59 -15.83 19.14 -7.44
C PRO A 59 -15.44 18.53 -8.80
N GLN A 60 -14.26 18.91 -9.32
CA GLN A 60 -13.72 18.38 -10.56
C GLN A 60 -13.10 16.99 -10.42
N PHE A 61 -12.67 16.60 -9.22
CA PHE A 61 -12.23 15.25 -8.92
C PHE A 61 -13.43 14.32 -8.78
N ASP A 62 -14.48 14.76 -8.07
CA ASP A 62 -15.74 14.01 -7.97
C ASP A 62 -16.38 13.75 -9.34
N SER A 63 -16.40 14.75 -10.23
CA SER A 63 -16.96 14.57 -11.58
C SER A 63 -16.13 13.62 -12.46
N GLN A 64 -14.81 13.56 -12.27
CA GLN A 64 -13.94 12.60 -12.97
C GLN A 64 -14.23 11.16 -12.51
N ILE A 65 -14.43 10.94 -11.21
CA ILE A 65 -14.81 9.64 -10.68
C ILE A 65 -16.15 9.20 -11.25
N GLU A 66 -17.17 10.07 -11.20
CA GLU A 66 -18.50 9.77 -11.73
C GLU A 66 -18.47 9.44 -13.23
N ALA A 67 -17.70 10.18 -14.03
CA ALA A 67 -17.54 9.93 -15.45
C ALA A 67 -16.87 8.57 -15.72
N ALA A 68 -15.83 8.23 -14.97
CA ALA A 68 -15.14 6.94 -15.11
C ALA A 68 -16.03 5.76 -14.69
N VAL A 69 -16.74 5.89 -13.57
CA VAL A 69 -17.74 4.91 -13.09
C VAL A 69 -18.83 4.70 -14.14
N LYS A 70 -19.37 5.77 -14.71
CA LYS A 70 -20.37 5.69 -15.79
C LYS A 70 -19.82 4.98 -17.01
N ALA A 71 -18.62 5.33 -17.46
CA ALA A 71 -17.97 4.72 -18.61
C ALA A 71 -17.75 3.20 -18.40
N ALA A 72 -17.28 2.79 -17.23
CA ALA A 72 -17.09 1.38 -16.88
C ALA A 72 -18.42 0.59 -16.86
N ARG A 73 -19.52 1.21 -16.40
CA ARG A 73 -20.85 0.58 -16.40
C ARG A 73 -21.47 0.51 -17.79
N GLU A 74 -21.21 1.49 -18.65
CA GLU A 74 -21.65 1.48 -20.06
C GLU A 74 -20.83 0.50 -20.91
N GLN A 75 -19.60 0.20 -20.51
CA GLN A 75 -18.67 -0.69 -21.19
C GLN A 75 -18.14 -1.77 -20.23
N PRO A 76 -19.00 -2.70 -19.75
CA PRO A 76 -18.63 -3.69 -18.74
C PRO A 76 -17.57 -4.69 -19.21
N ASP A 77 -17.34 -4.79 -20.52
CA ASP A 77 -16.35 -5.69 -21.14
C ASP A 77 -15.03 -4.98 -21.48
N ASP A 78 -14.92 -3.67 -21.25
CA ASP A 78 -13.68 -2.92 -21.44
C ASP A 78 -12.84 -2.95 -20.15
N PHE A 79 -11.80 -3.78 -20.16
CA PHE A 79 -10.85 -3.91 -19.05
C PHE A 79 -10.23 -2.57 -18.63
N ASN A 80 -9.88 -1.70 -19.57
CA ASN A 80 -9.25 -0.42 -19.25
C ASN A 80 -10.25 0.53 -18.59
N ALA A 81 -11.51 0.52 -19.03
CA ALA A 81 -12.57 1.29 -18.38
C ALA A 81 -12.78 0.80 -16.93
N GLN A 82 -12.81 -0.52 -16.70
CA GLN A 82 -12.89 -1.08 -15.35
C GLN A 82 -11.70 -0.64 -14.48
N MET A 83 -10.48 -0.78 -14.99
CA MET A 83 -9.27 -0.40 -14.24
C MET A 83 -9.21 1.10 -13.95
N GLN A 84 -9.66 1.95 -14.87
CA GLN A 84 -9.70 3.40 -14.66
C GLN A 84 -10.71 3.79 -13.57
N ALA A 85 -11.92 3.23 -13.61
CA ALA A 85 -12.92 3.46 -12.58
C ALA A 85 -12.44 2.98 -11.21
N ALA A 86 -11.83 1.78 -11.15
CA ALA A 86 -11.21 1.28 -9.93
C ALA A 86 -10.14 2.22 -9.37
N SER A 87 -9.22 2.72 -10.22
CA SER A 87 -8.13 3.61 -9.79
C SER A 87 -8.65 4.92 -9.22
N LEU A 88 -9.57 5.59 -9.90
CA LEU A 88 -10.13 6.87 -9.44
C LEU A 88 -10.98 6.71 -8.18
N SER A 89 -11.75 5.62 -8.09
CA SER A 89 -12.47 5.29 -6.86
C SER A 89 -11.54 4.96 -5.70
N TYR A 90 -10.35 4.41 -5.96
CA TYR A 90 -9.34 4.12 -4.95
C TYR A 90 -8.78 5.40 -4.34
N GLU A 91 -8.42 6.37 -5.18
CA GLU A 91 -7.95 7.69 -4.73
C GLU A 91 -8.99 8.40 -3.87
N ALA A 92 -10.28 8.18 -4.15
CA ALA A 92 -11.40 8.68 -3.35
C ALA A 92 -11.77 7.81 -2.13
N SER A 93 -11.00 6.75 -1.84
CA SER A 93 -11.30 5.77 -0.78
C SER A 93 -12.69 5.13 -0.87
N ARG A 94 -13.30 5.10 -2.07
CA ARG A 94 -14.61 4.47 -2.34
C ARG A 94 -14.43 2.97 -2.58
N TYR A 95 -13.98 2.24 -1.57
CA TYR A 95 -13.51 0.86 -1.74
C TYR A 95 -14.56 -0.13 -2.24
N ASP A 96 -15.86 0.11 -2.03
CA ASP A 96 -16.89 -0.74 -2.63
C ASP A 96 -16.95 -0.59 -4.15
N ASP A 97 -16.86 0.64 -4.67
CA ASP A 97 -16.76 0.91 -6.10
C ASP A 97 -15.46 0.31 -6.67
N VAL A 98 -14.33 0.45 -5.96
CA VAL A 98 -13.06 -0.17 -6.35
C VAL A 98 -13.22 -1.67 -6.55
N LEU A 99 -13.85 -2.35 -5.58
CA LEU A 99 -14.02 -3.80 -5.64
C LEU A 99 -15.00 -4.22 -6.74
N GLU A 100 -16.08 -3.48 -6.99
CA GLU A 100 -16.98 -3.71 -8.14
C GLU A 100 -16.18 -3.80 -9.44
N PHE A 101 -15.39 -2.77 -9.74
CA PHE A 101 -14.68 -2.68 -11.02
C PHE A 101 -13.45 -3.59 -11.09
N LEU A 102 -12.70 -3.78 -10.00
CA LEU A 102 -11.57 -4.72 -9.99
C LEU A 102 -12.02 -6.18 -10.13
N LEU A 103 -13.16 -6.56 -9.54
CA LEU A 103 -13.71 -7.91 -9.73
C LEU A 103 -14.10 -8.12 -11.20
N ARG A 104 -14.73 -7.12 -11.83
CA ARG A 104 -15.04 -7.20 -13.26
C ARG A 104 -13.78 -7.25 -14.13
N ALA A 105 -12.77 -6.44 -13.84
CA ALA A 105 -11.48 -6.49 -14.53
C ALA A 105 -10.81 -7.88 -14.40
N ASN A 106 -10.91 -8.51 -13.23
CA ASN A 106 -10.37 -9.84 -12.98
C ASN A 106 -11.16 -10.94 -13.73
N GLU A 107 -12.47 -10.77 -13.94
CA GLU A 107 -13.25 -11.67 -14.80
C GLU A 107 -12.80 -11.58 -16.27
N LEU A 108 -12.50 -10.38 -16.75
CA LEU A 108 -12.04 -10.14 -18.13
C LEU A 108 -10.61 -10.66 -18.36
N GLN A 109 -9.74 -10.51 -17.36
CA GLN A 109 -8.34 -10.94 -17.41
C GLN A 109 -7.92 -11.67 -16.13
N PRO A 110 -8.32 -12.95 -15.95
CA PRO A 110 -8.05 -13.71 -14.72
C PRO A 110 -6.56 -14.04 -14.49
N ASP A 111 -5.72 -13.84 -15.52
CA ASP A 111 -4.28 -14.02 -15.44
C ASP A 111 -3.49 -12.75 -15.15
N ASN A 112 -4.17 -11.60 -15.08
CA ASN A 112 -3.54 -10.33 -14.72
C ASN A 112 -3.24 -10.28 -13.22
N VAL A 113 -1.98 -10.56 -12.85
CA VAL A 113 -1.53 -10.54 -11.45
C VAL A 113 -1.72 -9.16 -10.81
N GLU A 114 -1.66 -8.09 -11.59
CA GLU A 114 -1.73 -6.73 -11.05
C GLU A 114 -3.14 -6.40 -10.60
N THR A 115 -4.15 -6.88 -11.33
CA THR A 115 -5.55 -6.82 -10.88
C THR A 115 -5.77 -7.64 -9.61
N VAL A 116 -5.16 -8.83 -9.50
CA VAL A 116 -5.23 -9.68 -8.30
C VAL A 116 -4.58 -8.99 -7.08
N VAL A 117 -3.43 -8.34 -7.27
CA VAL A 117 -2.76 -7.56 -6.22
C VAL A 117 -3.59 -6.35 -5.84
N ALA A 118 -4.17 -5.63 -6.81
CA ALA A 118 -5.05 -4.49 -6.55
C ALA A 118 -6.28 -4.89 -5.73
N LEU A 119 -6.86 -6.07 -5.98
CA LEU A 119 -7.95 -6.62 -5.16
C LEU A 119 -7.50 -6.88 -3.71
N GLY A 120 -6.27 -7.36 -3.52
CA GLY A 120 -5.65 -7.49 -2.20
C GLY A 120 -5.54 -6.14 -1.49
N ASN A 121 -4.96 -5.15 -2.16
CA ASN A 121 -4.77 -3.79 -1.63
C ASN A 121 -6.10 -3.11 -1.28
N ALA A 122 -7.09 -3.17 -2.18
CA ALA A 122 -8.41 -2.60 -1.94
C ALA A 122 -9.12 -3.23 -0.73
N ASN A 123 -9.01 -4.54 -0.55
CA ASN A 123 -9.55 -5.20 0.64
C ASN A 123 -8.77 -4.84 1.90
N TYR A 124 -7.44 -4.76 1.82
CA TYR A 124 -6.59 -4.38 2.93
C TYR A 124 -6.93 -2.96 3.43
N ASP A 125 -6.99 -1.99 2.53
CA ASP A 125 -7.31 -0.60 2.86
C ASP A 125 -8.76 -0.42 3.33
N ALA A 126 -9.69 -1.25 2.83
CA ALA A 126 -11.06 -1.32 3.34
C ALA A 126 -11.18 -2.01 4.72
N GLY A 127 -10.07 -2.47 5.32
CA GLY A 127 -10.05 -3.20 6.58
C GLY A 127 -10.59 -4.64 6.50
N ARG A 128 -10.79 -5.16 5.28
CA ARG A 128 -11.30 -6.51 4.98
C ARG A 128 -10.15 -7.51 4.89
N TYR A 129 -9.42 -7.67 6.00
CA TYR A 129 -8.14 -8.40 6.02
C TYR A 129 -8.25 -9.88 5.62
N GLU A 130 -9.35 -10.56 5.93
CA GLU A 130 -9.56 -11.96 5.51
C GLU A 130 -9.69 -12.09 3.98
N ALA A 131 -10.28 -11.09 3.32
CA ALA A 131 -10.37 -11.06 1.87
C ALA A 131 -9.01 -10.67 1.25
N ALA A 132 -8.30 -9.72 1.86
CA ALA A 132 -6.94 -9.35 1.44
C ALA A 132 -5.99 -10.55 1.48
N GLU A 133 -6.02 -11.36 2.54
CA GLU A 133 -5.23 -12.61 2.66
C GLU A 133 -5.45 -13.53 1.45
N LYS A 134 -6.70 -13.73 1.03
CA LYS A 134 -7.04 -14.60 -0.10
C LYS A 134 -6.45 -14.08 -1.41
N TRP A 135 -6.59 -12.78 -1.67
CA TRP A 135 -6.09 -12.16 -2.90
C TRP A 135 -4.56 -12.11 -2.95
N TYR A 136 -3.90 -11.73 -1.86
CA TYR A 136 -2.44 -11.77 -1.79
C TYR A 136 -1.89 -13.20 -1.91
N THR A 137 -2.56 -14.20 -1.34
CA THR A 137 -2.18 -15.61 -1.51
C THR A 137 -2.33 -16.06 -2.97
N ALA A 138 -3.40 -15.63 -3.65
CA ALA A 138 -3.59 -15.89 -5.08
C ALA A 138 -2.50 -15.23 -5.94
N ALA A 139 -2.14 -13.98 -5.65
CA ALA A 139 -1.04 -13.28 -6.31
C ALA A 139 0.30 -14.00 -6.11
N LEU A 140 0.61 -14.44 -4.88
CA LEU A 140 1.84 -15.18 -4.56
C LEU A 140 1.87 -16.59 -5.18
N THR A 141 0.72 -17.17 -5.52
CA THR A 141 0.68 -18.43 -6.30
C THR A 141 1.21 -18.21 -7.71
N LYS A 142 0.94 -17.05 -8.31
CA LYS A 142 1.42 -16.67 -9.65
C LYS A 142 2.84 -16.07 -9.61
N ARG A 143 3.17 -15.31 -8.56
CA ARG A 143 4.49 -14.69 -8.34
C ARG A 143 5.03 -15.01 -6.94
N PRO A 144 5.62 -16.20 -6.74
CA PRO A 144 6.05 -16.63 -5.41
C PRO A 144 7.19 -15.82 -4.81
N ASN A 145 7.90 -15.02 -5.61
CA ASN A 145 9.03 -14.20 -5.13
C ASN A 145 8.71 -12.71 -5.06
N ASP A 146 7.43 -12.32 -5.12
CA ASP A 146 7.03 -10.92 -4.99
C ASP A 146 7.21 -10.44 -3.53
N VAL A 147 8.22 -9.59 -3.32
CA VAL A 147 8.63 -9.06 -2.02
C VAL A 147 7.56 -8.12 -1.45
N ASN A 148 6.92 -7.31 -2.29
CA ASN A 148 5.90 -6.34 -1.87
C ASN A 148 4.64 -7.07 -1.41
N VAL A 149 4.10 -7.94 -2.27
CA VAL A 149 2.88 -8.70 -1.96
C VAL A 149 3.06 -9.56 -0.70
N ARG A 150 4.25 -10.14 -0.51
CA ARG A 150 4.55 -10.92 0.69
C ARG A 150 4.63 -10.05 1.95
N THR A 151 5.10 -8.81 1.80
CA THR A 151 5.07 -7.81 2.89
C THR A 151 3.64 -7.42 3.22
N ASP A 152 2.80 -7.16 2.22
CA ASP A 152 1.39 -6.79 2.43
C ASP A 152 0.58 -7.93 3.08
N LEU A 153 0.88 -9.18 2.70
CA LEU A 153 0.32 -10.36 3.38
C LEU A 153 0.76 -10.45 4.85
N GLY A 154 2.03 -10.18 5.14
CA GLY A 154 2.53 -10.13 6.51
C GLY A 154 1.82 -9.05 7.34
N LEU A 155 1.61 -7.88 6.75
CA LEU A 155 0.90 -6.76 7.39
C LEU A 155 -0.58 -7.08 7.61
N THR A 156 -1.21 -7.78 6.68
CA THR A 156 -2.58 -8.31 6.81
C THR A 156 -2.72 -9.20 8.06
N PHE A 157 -1.76 -10.09 8.33
CA PHE A 157 -1.78 -10.89 9.57
C PHE A 157 -1.60 -10.07 10.84
N LEU A 158 -0.85 -8.98 10.76
CA LEU A 158 -0.59 -8.12 11.89
C LEU A 158 -1.80 -7.27 12.29
N LEU A 159 -2.64 -6.89 11.32
CA LEU A 159 -3.77 -5.96 11.50
C LEU A 159 -5.14 -6.62 11.61
N ARG A 160 -5.31 -7.86 11.10
CA ARG A 160 -6.57 -8.61 11.25
C ARG A 160 -6.95 -8.86 12.72
N ALA A 161 -8.20 -9.23 12.96
CA ALA A 161 -8.70 -9.62 14.29
C ALA A 161 -9.12 -11.11 14.28
N PRO A 162 -8.51 -11.99 15.09
CA PRO A 162 -7.39 -11.72 16.00
C PRO A 162 -6.05 -11.52 15.26
N SER A 163 -5.21 -10.63 15.78
CA SER A 163 -3.88 -10.37 15.24
C SER A 163 -2.99 -11.62 15.37
N ASP A 164 -2.16 -11.86 14.36
CA ASP A 164 -1.22 -13.00 14.31
C ASP A 164 0.20 -12.53 13.97
N PRO A 165 0.94 -11.98 14.96
CA PRO A 165 2.31 -11.53 14.75
C PRO A 165 3.26 -12.65 14.32
N ALA A 166 2.98 -13.91 14.67
CA ALA A 166 3.82 -15.04 14.31
C ALA A 166 3.79 -15.31 12.80
N ARG A 167 2.60 -15.34 12.19
CA ARG A 167 2.46 -15.44 10.73
C ARG A 167 3.01 -14.21 10.02
N ALA A 168 2.79 -13.01 10.57
CA ALA A 168 3.34 -11.77 10.02
C ALA A 168 4.87 -11.84 9.90
N ILE A 169 5.56 -12.19 11.00
CA ILE A 169 7.02 -12.34 11.04
C ILE A 169 7.51 -13.40 10.04
N ALA A 170 6.79 -14.52 9.88
CA ALA A 170 7.17 -15.55 8.93
C ALA A 170 7.15 -15.05 7.48
N GLU A 171 6.11 -14.30 7.08
CA GLU A 171 6.05 -13.70 5.74
C GLU A 171 7.08 -12.59 5.53
N PHE A 172 7.31 -11.74 6.54
CA PHE A 172 8.37 -10.73 6.48
C PHE A 172 9.76 -11.35 6.31
N ARG A 173 10.05 -12.44 7.03
CA ARG A 173 11.33 -13.15 6.87
C ARG A 173 11.50 -13.72 5.46
N ARG A 174 10.46 -14.37 4.91
CA ARG A 174 10.46 -14.85 3.52
C ARG A 174 10.61 -13.74 2.49
N SER A 175 10.05 -12.56 2.76
CA SER A 175 10.27 -11.37 1.94
C SER A 175 11.74 -10.93 1.98
N LEU A 176 12.33 -10.86 3.18
CA LEU A 176 13.74 -10.51 3.38
C LEU A 176 14.74 -11.59 2.93
N GLU A 177 14.33 -12.85 2.78
CA GLU A 177 15.12 -13.89 2.11
C GLU A 177 15.33 -13.57 0.62
N ARG A 178 14.39 -12.84 0.00
CA ARG A 178 14.45 -12.44 -1.41
C ARG A 178 15.10 -11.09 -1.60
N ASP A 179 14.70 -10.11 -0.79
CA ASP A 179 15.38 -8.81 -0.72
C ASP A 179 15.73 -8.48 0.73
N PRO A 180 16.98 -8.77 1.15
CA PRO A 180 17.43 -8.49 2.51
C PRO A 180 17.36 -7.02 2.90
N ASN A 181 17.32 -6.10 1.94
CA ASN A 181 17.34 -4.66 2.17
C ASN A 181 15.99 -4.02 1.89
N HIS A 182 14.90 -4.80 1.81
CA HIS A 182 13.58 -4.25 1.59
C HIS A 182 13.11 -3.41 2.78
N VAL A 183 13.22 -2.08 2.64
CA VAL A 183 12.96 -1.11 3.71
C VAL A 183 11.55 -1.25 4.31
N PRO A 184 10.46 -1.35 3.52
CA PRO A 184 9.12 -1.53 4.08
C PRO A 184 8.99 -2.80 4.93
N THR A 185 9.60 -3.90 4.51
CA THR A 185 9.57 -5.16 5.29
C THR A 185 10.36 -5.04 6.57
N LEU A 186 11.53 -4.40 6.55
CA LEU A 186 12.33 -4.17 7.77
C LEU A 186 11.55 -3.34 8.79
N GLN A 187 10.88 -2.27 8.36
CA GLN A 187 10.02 -1.46 9.23
C GLN A 187 8.91 -2.30 9.87
N ASN A 188 8.15 -3.03 9.05
CA ASN A 188 7.03 -3.84 9.51
C ASN A 188 7.47 -5.01 10.41
N LEU A 189 8.66 -5.58 10.15
CA LEU A 189 9.24 -6.61 10.99
C LEU A 189 9.61 -6.07 12.39
N VAL A 190 10.16 -4.86 12.50
CA VAL A 190 10.41 -4.23 13.82
C VAL A 190 9.11 -4.11 14.61
N VAL A 191 8.02 -3.66 13.97
CA VAL A 191 6.71 -3.54 14.63
C VAL A 191 6.20 -4.91 15.09
N ALA A 192 6.25 -5.92 14.23
CA ALA A 192 5.76 -7.25 14.56
C ALA A 192 6.56 -7.94 15.66
N LEU A 193 7.89 -7.82 15.65
CA LEU A 193 8.76 -8.34 16.70
C LEU A 193 8.52 -7.64 18.03
N THR A 194 8.34 -6.31 18.01
CA THR A 194 7.99 -5.54 19.21
C THR A 194 6.67 -6.01 19.81
N ARG A 195 5.62 -6.18 18.99
CA ARG A 195 4.31 -6.70 19.45
C ARG A 195 4.37 -8.13 19.99
N LYS A 196 5.26 -8.97 19.43
CA LYS A 196 5.49 -10.33 19.91
C LYS A 196 6.34 -10.37 21.20
N GLY A 197 6.99 -9.27 21.56
CA GLY A 197 7.90 -9.17 22.71
C GLY A 197 9.34 -9.62 22.42
N ASP A 198 9.68 -9.89 21.15
CA ASP A 198 11.05 -10.26 20.75
C ASP A 198 11.94 -9.02 20.57
N LYS A 199 12.26 -8.40 21.71
CA LYS A 199 12.99 -7.12 21.77
C LYS A 199 14.41 -7.23 21.20
N ALA A 200 15.05 -8.38 21.34
CA ALA A 200 16.42 -8.59 20.89
C ALA A 200 16.51 -8.55 19.36
N GLU A 201 15.65 -9.32 18.67
CA GLU A 201 15.60 -9.30 17.21
C GLU A 201 15.08 -7.96 16.70
N ALA A 202 14.06 -7.37 17.34
CA ALA A 202 13.54 -6.07 16.95
C ALA A 202 14.62 -4.97 16.96
N ARG A 203 15.47 -4.92 17.99
CA ARG A 203 16.61 -3.98 18.05
C ARG A 203 17.62 -4.25 16.94
N ALA A 204 17.94 -5.51 16.65
CA ALA A 204 18.84 -5.86 15.56
C ALA A 204 18.29 -5.45 14.19
N THR A 205 17.00 -5.69 13.93
CA THR A 205 16.32 -5.28 12.70
C THR A 205 16.25 -3.76 12.57
N LEU A 206 15.96 -3.05 13.67
CA LEU A 206 15.96 -1.58 13.69
C LEU A 206 17.35 -1.02 13.38
N SER A 207 18.41 -1.55 14.01
CA SER A 207 19.78 -1.13 13.71
C SER A 207 20.18 -1.39 12.25
N LYS A 208 19.67 -2.46 11.63
CA LYS A 208 19.86 -2.69 10.19
C LYS A 208 19.15 -1.61 9.37
N LEU A 209 17.89 -1.33 9.68
CA LEU A 209 17.10 -0.29 9.01
C LEU A 209 17.77 1.09 9.12
N GLU A 210 18.27 1.47 10.31
CA GLU A 210 18.97 2.73 10.55
C GLU A 210 20.23 2.87 9.71
N LYS A 211 21.01 1.79 9.57
CA LYS A 211 22.22 1.79 8.72
C LYS A 211 21.88 1.91 7.24
N LEU A 212 20.79 1.28 6.82
CA LEU A 212 20.38 1.21 5.41
C LEU A 212 19.69 2.50 4.96
N ASN A 213 18.83 3.07 5.80
CA ASN A 213 18.06 4.28 5.52
C ASN A 213 18.00 5.17 6.78
N PRO A 214 19.06 5.96 7.05
CA PRO A 214 19.14 6.81 8.23
C PRO A 214 18.07 7.91 8.31
N GLU A 215 17.54 8.32 7.16
CA GLU A 215 16.53 9.38 7.04
C GLU A 215 15.11 8.81 7.04
N ASN A 216 14.94 7.51 7.29
CA ASN A 216 13.64 6.88 7.31
C ASN A 216 12.74 7.55 8.38
N PRO A 217 11.59 8.12 7.98
CA PRO A 217 10.77 8.94 8.87
C PRO A 217 10.11 8.15 9.99
N ALA A 218 10.07 6.81 9.90
CA ALA A 218 9.50 5.93 10.92
C ALA A 218 10.49 5.61 12.06
N LEU A 219 11.78 5.91 11.90
CA LEU A 219 12.81 5.54 12.90
C LEU A 219 12.53 6.09 14.31
N PRO A 220 12.14 7.37 14.49
CA PRO A 220 11.81 7.88 15.84
C PRO A 220 10.70 7.09 16.51
N GLN A 221 9.65 6.74 15.76
CA GLN A 221 8.49 6.03 16.25
C GLN A 221 8.82 4.56 16.58
N LEU A 222 9.62 3.90 15.73
CA LEU A 222 10.06 2.52 15.97
C LEU A 222 10.93 2.41 17.23
N ARG A 223 11.83 3.38 17.47
CA ARG A 223 12.62 3.46 18.72
C ARG A 223 11.70 3.62 19.94
N ALA A 224 10.80 4.61 19.89
CA ALA A 224 9.88 4.89 20.98
C ALA A 224 9.00 3.67 21.33
N GLY A 225 8.51 2.94 20.33
CA GLY A 225 7.73 1.72 20.51
C GLY A 225 8.51 0.63 21.26
N LEU A 226 9.78 0.44 20.92
CA LEU A 226 10.65 -0.56 21.56
C LEU A 226 10.97 -0.22 23.03
N ASP A 227 11.17 1.06 23.33
CA ASP A 227 11.53 1.50 24.68
C ASP A 227 10.31 1.58 25.61
N ALA A 228 9.13 1.94 25.08
CA ALA A 228 7.89 1.93 25.85
C ALA A 228 7.57 0.53 26.42
N GLU A 229 7.72 -0.52 25.61
CA GLU A 229 7.54 -1.91 26.06
C GLU A 229 8.61 -2.36 27.06
N ALA A 230 9.81 -1.76 27.07
CA ALA A 230 10.84 -2.07 28.06
C ALA A 230 10.42 -1.61 29.48
N SER A 231 9.81 -0.44 29.59
CA SER A 231 9.32 0.10 30.87
C SER A 231 8.08 -0.61 31.44
N ALA A 232 7.28 -1.25 30.57
CA ALA A 232 6.10 -2.00 30.98
C ALA A 232 6.44 -3.36 31.64
N ASP A 233 7.56 -3.99 31.24
CA ASP A 233 8.02 -5.25 31.85
C ASP A 233 8.63 -5.04 33.24
N THR A 234 9.36 -3.94 33.45
CA THR A 234 9.99 -3.64 34.74
C THR A 234 8.97 -3.36 35.86
N THR A 235 7.75 -2.93 35.51
CA THR A 235 6.68 -2.67 36.47
C THR A 235 5.88 -3.93 36.84
N LYS A 236 5.84 -4.95 35.99
CA LYS A 236 5.17 -6.23 36.28
C LYS A 236 6.03 -7.22 37.06
N SER A 237 7.36 -7.13 36.97
CA SER A 237 8.27 -8.04 37.69
C SER A 237 8.58 -7.60 39.13
N GLY A 238 8.00 -6.49 39.59
CA GLY A 238 8.29 -5.88 40.90
C GLY A 238 7.11 -5.80 41.88
N SER A 239 5.99 -6.49 41.60
CA SER A 239 4.80 -6.55 42.47
C SER A 239 4.56 -7.94 43.04
#